data_AF-A0A0Q4GS33-F1
#
_entry.id   AF-A0A0Q4GS33-F1
#
_cell.length_a   1.000
_cell.length_b   1.000
_cell.length_c   1.000
_cell.angle_alpha   90.00
_cell.angle_beta   90.00
_cell.angle_gamma   90.00
#
_symmetry.space_group_name_H-M   'P 1'
#
loop_
_entity.id
_entity.type
_entity.pdbx_description
1 polymer ?
#
loop_
_entity_poly.entity_id
_entity_poly.type
_entity_poly.pdbx_seq_one_letter_code
_entity_poly.pdbx_strand_id
1 'polypeptide(L)'
;MNNKEFIKILINAFPEIKEDVLDEDNDGLITLQIGYFKRFAQKAIDENNSGKIKKCFKFIDDTIGKVDSRLENAIYLSFLRKLDFDKNPNAKKILSKKMLLAKNDLDRYDTSSGTNDKLNKFLNDL
;
A
#
# COMPACT_ATOMS: atom_id res chain seq x y z
N MET A 1 9.42 7.66 -13.73
CA MET A 1 10.27 7.09 -12.67
C MET A 1 10.12 5.58 -12.70
N ASN A 2 11.23 4.87 -12.85
CA ASN A 2 11.25 3.40 -12.84
C ASN A 2 11.37 2.85 -11.40
N ASN A 3 11.29 1.51 -11.25
CA ASN A 3 11.36 0.84 -9.95
C ASN A 3 12.61 1.20 -9.15
N LYS A 4 13.80 1.18 -9.77
CA LYS A 4 15.07 1.45 -9.07
C LYS A 4 15.13 2.87 -8.54
N GLU A 5 14.68 3.84 -9.33
CA GLU A 5 14.60 5.25 -8.92
C GLU A 5 13.62 5.44 -7.76
N PHE A 6 12.44 4.81 -7.82
CA PHE A 6 11.45 4.88 -6.74
C PHE A 6 12.00 4.29 -5.44
N ILE A 7 12.61 3.11 -5.49
CA ILE A 7 13.22 2.46 -4.33
C ILE A 7 14.32 3.33 -3.73
N LYS A 8 15.17 3.95 -4.56
CA LYS A 8 16.20 4.87 -4.08
C LYS A 8 15.60 6.06 -3.31
N ILE A 9 14.52 6.65 -3.80
CA ILE A 9 13.84 7.77 -3.11
C ILE A 9 13.14 7.27 -1.85
N LEU A 10 12.53 6.08 -1.88
CA LEU A 10 11.87 5.45 -0.74
C LEU A 10 12.84 5.26 0.44
N ILE A 11 13.99 4.62 0.22
CA ILE A 11 14.95 4.35 1.30
C ILE A 11 15.64 5.62 1.81
N ASN A 12 15.72 6.67 0.99
CA ASN A 12 16.24 7.97 1.43
C ASN A 12 15.22 8.70 2.31
N ALA A 13 13.93 8.56 2.02
CA ALA A 13 12.85 9.14 2.81
C ALA A 13 12.59 8.38 4.12
N PHE A 14 12.81 7.06 4.11
CA PHE A 14 12.58 6.14 5.23
C PHE A 14 13.78 5.22 5.40
N PRO A 15 14.90 5.73 5.94
CA PRO A 15 16.10 4.93 6.14
C PRO A 15 15.88 3.74 7.08
N GLU A 16 14.86 3.77 7.93
CA GLU A 16 14.56 2.71 8.89
C GLU A 16 14.11 1.38 8.25
N ILE A 17 13.65 1.41 7.00
CA ILE A 17 13.25 0.20 6.25
C ILE A 17 14.24 -0.18 5.16
N LYS A 18 15.39 0.50 5.11
CA LYS A 18 16.36 0.33 4.01
C LYS A 18 16.85 -1.10 3.89
N GLU A 19 17.21 -1.74 5.01
CA GLU A 19 17.73 -3.11 5.02
C GLU A 19 16.69 -4.10 4.50
N ASP A 20 15.47 -4.02 5.02
CA ASP A 20 14.35 -4.84 4.57
C ASP A 20 14.01 -4.66 3.07
N VAL A 21 14.04 -3.42 2.58
CA VAL A 21 13.70 -3.08 1.18
C VAL A 21 14.80 -3.47 0.20
N LEU A 22 16.07 -3.42 0.62
CA LEU A 22 17.25 -3.73 -0.20
C LEU A 22 17.79 -5.14 0.00
N ASP A 23 17.09 -5.99 0.76
CA ASP A 23 17.40 -7.41 0.87
C ASP A 23 17.59 -8.02 -0.53
N GLU A 24 18.67 -8.77 -0.72
CA GLU A 24 19.05 -9.37 -1.99
C GLU A 24 17.94 -10.30 -2.52
N ASP A 25 17.21 -10.97 -1.63
CA ASP A 25 16.08 -11.84 -1.98
C ASP A 25 14.89 -11.06 -2.55
N ASN A 26 14.85 -9.74 -2.34
CA ASN A 26 13.79 -8.85 -2.81
C ASN A 26 14.16 -8.06 -4.08
N ASP A 27 15.38 -8.22 -4.62
CA ASP A 27 15.79 -7.44 -5.79
C ASP A 27 14.88 -7.70 -7.00
N GLY A 28 14.42 -6.62 -7.64
CA GLY A 28 13.44 -6.67 -8.73
C GLY A 28 12.00 -7.03 -8.32
N LEU A 29 11.75 -7.44 -7.06
CA LEU A 29 10.42 -7.82 -6.55
C LEU A 29 9.70 -6.62 -5.93
N ILE A 30 9.35 -5.66 -6.80
CA ILE A 30 8.79 -4.36 -6.40
C ILE A 30 7.57 -4.44 -5.47
N THR A 31 6.73 -5.46 -5.63
CA THR A 31 5.55 -5.67 -4.77
C THR A 31 5.94 -6.06 -3.34
N LEU A 32 7.01 -6.86 -3.16
CA LEU A 32 7.55 -7.20 -1.85
C LEU A 32 8.21 -5.98 -1.20
N GLN A 33 9.01 -5.24 -1.97
CA GLN A 33 9.65 -4.01 -1.50
C GLN A 33 8.62 -2.97 -1.03
N ILE A 34 7.54 -2.77 -1.78
CA ILE A 34 6.40 -1.94 -1.36
C ILE A 34 5.68 -2.54 -0.14
N GLY A 35 5.65 -3.86 -0.01
CA GLY A 35 5.10 -4.57 1.15
C GLY A 35 5.80 -4.20 2.47
N TYR A 36 7.13 -4.01 2.47
CA TYR A 36 7.86 -3.52 3.64
C TYR A 36 7.48 -2.08 3.99
N PHE A 37 7.39 -1.20 2.99
CA PHE A 37 6.88 0.16 3.20
C PHE A 37 5.45 0.15 3.75
N LYS A 38 4.59 -0.75 3.28
CA LYS A 38 3.24 -0.94 3.81
C LYS A 38 3.28 -1.34 5.28
N ARG A 39 4.11 -2.32 5.67
CA ARG A 39 4.26 -2.74 7.07
C ARG A 39 4.71 -1.58 7.97
N PHE A 40 5.64 -0.77 7.49
CA PHE A 40 6.09 0.43 8.19
C PHE A 40 4.98 1.47 8.38
N ALA A 41 4.22 1.78 7.32
CA ALA A 41 3.08 2.68 7.41
C ALA A 41 1.98 2.11 8.33
N GLN A 42 1.69 0.81 8.25
CA GLN A 42 0.72 0.14 9.11
C GLN A 42 1.13 0.24 10.58
N LYS A 43 2.40 0.00 10.91
CA LYS A 43 2.90 0.17 12.27
C LYS A 43 2.67 1.59 12.80
N ALA A 44 2.92 2.60 11.97
CA ALA A 44 2.64 3.99 12.34
C ALA A 44 1.13 4.25 12.55
N ILE A 45 0.24 3.62 11.77
CA ILE A 45 -1.21 3.70 11.95
C ILE A 45 -1.62 3.07 13.28
N ASP A 46 -1.16 1.84 13.54
CA ASP A 46 -1.44 1.05 14.73
C ASP A 46 -0.97 1.76 16.02
N GLU A 47 0.18 2.43 15.97
CA GLU A 47 0.77 3.20 17.08
C GLU A 47 0.22 4.63 17.19
N ASN A 48 -0.75 5.01 16.34
CA ASN A 48 -1.28 6.37 16.22
C ASN A 48 -0.20 7.46 16.03
N ASN A 49 0.90 7.12 15.36
CA ASN A 49 1.99 8.03 15.07
C ASN A 49 1.64 8.94 13.89
N SER A 50 0.82 9.96 14.15
CA SER A 50 0.31 10.88 13.14
C SER A 50 1.40 11.54 12.28
N GLY A 51 2.58 11.81 12.85
CA GLY A 51 3.73 12.34 12.12
C GLY A 51 4.25 11.39 11.05
N LYS A 52 4.45 10.11 11.41
CA LYS A 52 4.89 9.08 10.45
C LYS A 52 3.82 8.76 9.41
N ILE A 53 2.54 8.70 9.81
CA ILE A 53 1.43 8.47 8.89
C ILE A 53 1.39 9.55 7.80
N LYS A 54 1.45 10.83 8.20
CA LYS A 54 1.47 11.97 7.26
C LYS A 54 2.66 11.89 6.31
N LYS A 55 3.86 11.57 6.81
CA LYS A 55 5.06 11.40 5.96
C LYS A 55 4.87 10.28 4.93
N CYS A 56 4.34 9.13 5.34
CA CYS A 56 4.12 7.99 4.44
C CYS A 56 3.12 8.34 3.33
N PHE A 57 1.98 8.91 3.68
CA PHE A 57 0.94 9.25 2.69
C PHE A 57 1.39 10.38 1.76
N LYS A 58 2.06 11.41 2.31
CA LYS A 58 2.66 12.46 1.50
C LYS A 58 3.68 11.92 0.51
N PHE A 59 4.52 10.97 0.91
CA PHE A 59 5.49 10.34 0.01
C PHE A 59 4.79 9.67 -1.19
N ILE A 60 3.69 8.94 -0.95
CA ILE A 60 2.91 8.34 -2.03
C ILE A 60 2.29 9.42 -2.92
N ASP A 61 1.65 10.44 -2.36
CA ASP A 61 1.07 11.53 -3.16
C ASP A 61 2.11 12.24 -4.03
N ASP A 62 3.31 12.48 -3.50
CA ASP A 62 4.39 13.18 -4.21
C ASP A 62 5.03 12.33 -5.33
N THR A 63 4.87 11.01 -5.30
CA THR A 63 5.53 10.05 -6.23
C THR A 63 4.58 9.35 -7.19
N ILE A 64 3.32 9.11 -6.81
CA ILE A 64 2.36 8.29 -7.57
C ILE A 64 2.09 8.83 -8.98
N GLY A 65 2.16 10.16 -9.18
CA GLY A 65 1.97 10.79 -10.50
C GLY A 65 3.21 10.76 -11.40
N LYS A 66 4.34 10.23 -10.91
CA LYS A 66 5.64 10.24 -11.60
C LYS A 66 6.13 8.84 -11.95
N VAL A 67 5.47 7.80 -11.46
CA VAL A 67 5.80 6.40 -11.72
C VAL A 67 5.11 5.89 -12.97
N ASP A 68 5.62 4.81 -13.56
CA ASP A 68 4.89 4.10 -14.62
C ASP A 68 3.66 3.35 -14.06
N SER A 69 2.79 2.90 -14.97
CA SER A 69 1.53 2.24 -14.60
C SER A 69 1.74 0.92 -13.86
N ARG A 70 2.85 0.21 -14.11
CA ARG A 70 3.16 -1.05 -13.43
C ARG A 70 3.47 -0.78 -11.96
N LEU A 71 4.29 0.22 -11.68
CA LEU A 71 4.64 0.63 -10.33
C LEU A 71 3.46 1.32 -9.62
N GLU A 72 2.67 2.13 -10.32
CA GLU A 72 1.42 2.68 -9.77
C GLU A 72 0.48 1.57 -9.29
N ASN A 73 0.27 0.53 -10.10
CA ASN A 73 -0.53 -0.64 -9.73
C ASN A 73 0.05 -1.37 -8.52
N ALA A 74 1.38 -1.56 -8.48
CA ALA A 74 2.03 -2.20 -7.34
C ALA A 74 1.81 -1.40 -6.05
N ILE A 75 1.85 -0.07 -6.10
CA ILE A 75 1.54 0.81 -4.96
C ILE A 75 0.08 0.65 -4.54
N TYR A 76 -0.87 0.75 -5.46
CA TYR A 76 -2.29 0.62 -5.09
C TYR A 76 -2.61 -0.76 -4.50
N LEU A 77 -2.10 -1.85 -5.10
CA LEU A 77 -2.44 -3.21 -4.69
C LEU A 77 -1.65 -3.71 -3.47
N SER A 78 -0.38 -3.32 -3.33
CA SER A 78 0.51 -3.85 -2.28
C SER A 78 0.64 -2.92 -1.09
N PHE A 79 0.43 -1.61 -1.29
CA PHE A 79 0.39 -0.61 -0.23
C PHE A 79 -1.05 -0.28 0.14
N LEU A 80 -1.75 0.48 -0.71
CA LEU A 80 -3.01 1.14 -0.33
C LEU A 80 -4.13 0.16 0.01
N ARG A 81 -4.34 -0.87 -0.83
CA ARG A 81 -5.36 -1.92 -0.60
C ARG A 81 -5.16 -2.61 0.74
N LYS A 82 -3.89 -2.87 1.09
CA LYS A 82 -3.48 -3.70 2.24
C LYS A 82 -3.30 -2.93 3.54
N LEU A 83 -3.55 -1.61 3.56
CA LEU A 83 -3.63 -0.84 4.79
C LEU A 83 -4.97 -1.10 5.48
N ASP A 84 -4.88 -1.36 6.77
CA ASP A 84 -5.99 -1.50 7.70
C ASP A 84 -6.09 -0.25 8.57
N PHE A 85 -7.31 0.26 8.74
CA PHE A 85 -7.62 1.46 9.48
C PHE A 85 -8.48 1.20 10.72
N ASP A 86 -8.80 -0.05 11.03
CA ASP A 86 -9.73 -0.39 12.12
C ASP A 86 -9.23 0.07 13.49
N LYS A 87 -7.93 -0.07 13.75
CA LYS A 87 -7.29 0.39 15.00
C LYS A 87 -7.19 1.92 15.09
N ASN A 88 -7.17 2.61 13.96
CA ASN A 88 -7.06 4.06 13.92
C ASN A 88 -7.84 4.65 12.72
N PRO A 89 -9.17 4.76 12.84
CA PRO A 89 -10.01 5.24 11.74
C PRO A 89 -9.70 6.68 11.30
N ASN A 90 -9.11 7.48 12.20
CA ASN A 90 -8.71 8.85 11.88
C ASN A 90 -7.53 8.91 10.91
N ALA A 91 -6.70 7.87 10.81
CA ALA A 91 -5.63 7.80 9.82
C ALA A 91 -6.20 7.78 8.38
N LYS A 92 -7.36 7.17 8.14
CA LYS A 92 -8.02 7.18 6.81
C LYS A 92 -8.36 8.60 6.35
N LYS A 93 -8.64 9.52 7.28
CA LYS A 93 -8.93 10.94 6.99
C LYS A 93 -7.69 11.76 6.57
N ILE A 94 -6.49 11.23 6.79
CA ILE A 94 -5.23 11.88 6.40
C ILE A 94 -4.91 11.63 4.92
N LEU A 95 -5.47 10.57 4.32
CA LEU A 95 -5.30 10.30 2.90
C LEU A 95 -5.72 11.51 2.05
N SER A 96 -4.97 11.79 0.98
CA SER A 96 -5.43 12.75 -0.02
C SER A 96 -6.75 12.31 -0.63
N LYS A 97 -7.49 13.25 -1.23
CA LYS A 97 -8.73 12.95 -1.95
C LYS A 97 -8.53 11.87 -3.01
N LYS A 98 -7.41 11.90 -3.74
CA LYS A 98 -7.07 10.90 -4.76
C LYS A 98 -6.89 9.52 -4.15
N MET A 99 -6.08 9.41 -3.08
CA MET A 99 -5.84 8.12 -2.42
C MET A 99 -7.09 7.57 -1.73
N LEU A 100 -7.92 8.43 -1.14
CA LEU A 100 -9.17 8.01 -0.52
C LEU A 100 -10.15 7.42 -1.55
N LEU A 101 -10.28 8.05 -2.72
CA LEU A 101 -11.08 7.52 -3.82
C LEU A 101 -10.55 6.17 -4.29
N ALA A 102 -9.24 6.06 -4.54
CA ALA A 102 -8.61 4.80 -4.93
C ALA A 102 -8.81 3.69 -3.88
N LYS A 103 -8.68 4.00 -2.59
CA LYS A 103 -8.94 3.04 -1.51
C LYS A 103 -10.39 2.57 -1.50
N ASN A 104 -11.35 3.49 -1.65
CA ASN A 104 -12.76 3.13 -1.71
C ASN A 104 -13.08 2.27 -2.95
N ASP A 105 -12.43 2.52 -4.09
CA ASP A 105 -12.59 1.69 -5.29
C ASP A 105 -12.06 0.27 -5.07
N LEU A 106 -10.90 0.15 -4.42
CA LEU A 106 -10.31 -1.14 -4.02
C LEU A 106 -11.19 -1.89 -3.01
N ASP A 107 -11.72 -1.20 -2.01
CA ASP A 107 -12.63 -1.77 -1.00
C ASP A 107 -13.92 -2.29 -1.66
N ARG A 108 -14.48 -1.52 -2.61
CA ARG A 108 -15.65 -1.95 -3.41
C ARG A 108 -15.35 -3.18 -4.25
N TYR A 109 -14.19 -3.22 -4.90
CA TYR A 109 -13.76 -4.39 -5.68
C TYR A 109 -13.62 -5.63 -4.80
N ASP A 110 -13.02 -5.51 -3.61
CA ASP A 110 -12.87 -6.63 -2.67
C ASP A 110 -14.23 -7.14 -2.18
N THR A 111 -15.19 -6.24 -2.01
CA THR A 111 -16.56 -6.59 -1.58
C THR A 111 -17.35 -7.27 -2.70
N SER A 112 -17.22 -6.78 -3.95
CA SER A 112 -17.95 -7.35 -5.11
C SER A 112 -17.33 -8.64 -5.65
N SER A 113 -16.04 -8.88 -5.43
CA SER A 113 -15.35 -10.12 -5.79
C SER A 113 -15.50 -11.22 -4.73
N GLY A 114 -15.88 -10.89 -3.49
CA GLY A 114 -16.24 -11.84 -2.44
C GLY A 114 -17.57 -12.58 -2.67
N THR A 115 -18.47 -12.02 -3.48
CA THR A 115 -19.69 -12.68 -3.98
C THR A 115 -19.38 -13.46 -5.26
N ASN A 116 -18.49 -14.44 -5.18
CA ASN A 116 -18.35 -15.40 -6.28
C ASN A 116 -19.38 -16.52 -6.07
N ASP A 117 -20.63 -16.24 -6.45
CA ASP A 117 -21.78 -17.14 -6.25
C ASP A 117 -21.51 -18.56 -6.79
N LYS A 118 -20.68 -18.68 -7.84
CA LYS A 118 -20.24 -19.99 -8.35
C LYS A 118 -19.34 -20.74 -7.38
N LEU A 119 -18.40 -20.07 -6.72
CA LEU A 119 -17.52 -20.67 -5.72
C LEU A 119 -18.32 -21.03 -4.45
N ASN A 120 -19.19 -20.13 -3.99
CA ASN A 120 -20.03 -20.36 -2.83
C ASN A 120 -21.01 -21.52 -3.08
N LYS A 121 -21.57 -21.63 -4.29
CA LYS A 121 -22.40 -22.77 -4.68
C LYS A 121 -21.60 -24.07 -4.71
N PHE A 122 -20.41 -24.07 -5.29
CA PHE A 122 -19.53 -25.24 -5.32
C PHE A 122 -19.16 -25.74 -3.90
N LEU A 123 -18.89 -24.82 -2.96
CA LEU A 123 -18.56 -25.18 -1.57
C LEU A 123 -19.76 -25.71 -0.77
N ASN A 124 -20.98 -25.28 -1.10
CA ASN A 124 -22.21 -25.75 -0.45
C ASN A 124 -22.71 -27.09 -1.01
N ASP A 125 -22.23 -27.49 -2.19
CA ASP A 125 -22.57 -28.76 -2.84
C ASP A 125 -21.61 -29.92 -2.46
N LEU A 126 -20.68 -29.69 -1.51
CA LEU A 126 -19.75 -30.67 -0.90
C LEU A 126 -20.28 -31.21 0.43
#